data_AF-A0A4Q5RCW8-F1
#
_entry.id   AF-A0A4Q5RCW8-F1
#
_cell.length_a   1.000
_cell.length_b   1.000
_cell.length_c   1.000
_cell.angle_alpha   90.00
_cell.angle_beta   90.00
_cell.angle_gamma   90.00
#
_symmetry.space_group_name_H-M   'P 1'
#
loop_
_entity.id
_entity.type
_entity.pdbx_description
1 polymer ?
#
loop_
_entity_poly.entity_id
_entity_poly.type
_entity_poly.pdbx_seq_one_letter_code
_entity_poly.pdbx_strand_id
1 'polypeptide(L)'
;MLQPFEKFKPQYIQRLLDLNKPCLVTQQYRRTIASGNGKIALLVSDYDDPGLARIHYKAVMGDRYAAIVHLDRPAHADKIREMLEPDSAYELYWAIVKSKKQLEEKINSGYKDRMREYITQNTNWRMDRNASVRPSVQMIFGELFIVIKHGKQVVRVKFEELENE
;
A
#
# COMPACT_ATOMS: atom_id res chain seq x y z
N MET A 1 6.96 -10.41 7.79
CA MET A 1 6.31 -9.21 7.24
C MET A 1 5.49 -9.59 6.01
N LEU A 2 4.21 -9.27 6.00
CA LEU A 2 3.31 -9.57 4.88
C LEU A 2 3.56 -8.58 3.73
N GLN A 3 3.76 -9.11 2.52
CA GLN A 3 3.76 -8.33 1.28
C GLN A 3 2.38 -8.44 0.59
N PRO A 4 1.46 -7.46 0.78
CA PRO A 4 0.12 -7.47 0.21
C PRO A 4 0.03 -7.02 -1.27
N PHE A 5 1.04 -6.31 -1.77
CA PHE A 5 1.04 -5.62 -3.05
C PHE A 5 1.58 -6.47 -4.20
N GLU A 6 1.05 -6.19 -5.39
CA GLU A 6 1.46 -6.89 -6.62
C GLU A 6 2.78 -6.37 -7.16
N LYS A 7 3.59 -7.21 -7.80
CA LYS A 7 4.71 -6.71 -8.61
C LYS A 7 4.17 -5.95 -9.81
N PHE A 8 4.69 -4.75 -10.06
CA PHE A 8 4.32 -3.98 -11.24
C PHE A 8 4.97 -4.61 -12.49
N LYS A 9 4.24 -4.64 -13.60
CA LYS A 9 4.67 -5.30 -14.85
C LYS A 9 4.54 -4.34 -16.03
N PRO A 10 5.36 -4.48 -17.09
CA PRO A 10 5.29 -3.60 -18.26
C PRO A 10 3.88 -3.51 -18.88
N GLN A 11 3.18 -4.64 -18.93
CA GLN A 11 1.80 -4.74 -19.43
C GLN A 11 0.78 -3.88 -18.67
N TYR A 12 1.08 -3.46 -17.43
CA TYR A 12 0.19 -2.59 -16.67
C TYR A 12 0.21 -1.14 -17.12
N ILE A 13 1.28 -0.68 -17.78
CA ILE A 13 1.36 0.69 -18.30
C ILE A 13 0.22 0.93 -19.29
N GLN A 14 0.10 0.08 -20.31
CA GLN A 14 -0.96 0.20 -21.31
C GLN A 14 -2.34 -0.01 -20.68
N ARG A 15 -2.48 -1.01 -19.81
CA ARG A 15 -3.74 -1.28 -19.13
C ARG A 15 -4.24 -0.08 -18.29
N LEU A 16 -3.34 0.65 -17.63
CA LEU A 16 -3.71 1.83 -16.85
C LEU A 16 -4.16 2.97 -17.75
N LEU A 17 -3.52 3.17 -18.90
CA LEU A 17 -3.97 4.12 -19.91
C LEU A 17 -5.36 3.77 -20.44
N ASP A 18 -5.60 2.48 -20.75
CA ASP A 18 -6.91 2.00 -21.24
C ASP A 18 -8.01 2.17 -20.18
N LEU A 19 -7.65 2.15 -18.89
CA LEU A 19 -8.56 2.38 -17.75
C LEU A 19 -8.69 3.86 -17.37
N ASN A 20 -8.15 4.78 -18.17
CA ASN A 20 -8.14 6.22 -17.90
C ASN A 20 -7.49 6.58 -16.54
N LYS A 21 -6.39 5.90 -16.22
CA LYS A 21 -5.57 6.13 -15.01
C LYS A 21 -4.18 6.61 -15.40
N PRO A 22 -4.05 7.85 -15.91
CA PRO A 22 -2.82 8.32 -16.52
C PRO A 22 -1.74 8.69 -15.50
N CYS A 23 -2.07 8.83 -14.21
CA CYS A 23 -1.12 9.29 -13.20
C CYS A 23 -0.69 8.16 -12.27
N LEU A 24 0.60 8.08 -12.00
CA LEU A 24 1.16 7.29 -10.91
C LEU A 24 1.84 8.23 -9.89
N VAL A 25 1.84 7.83 -8.63
CA VAL A 25 2.70 8.40 -7.59
C VAL A 25 3.66 7.31 -7.11
N THR A 26 4.95 7.59 -7.16
CA THR A 26 6.01 6.69 -6.64
C THR A 26 6.35 7.03 -5.19
N GLN A 27 6.78 6.05 -4.41
CA GLN A 27 7.40 6.23 -3.09
C GLN A 27 8.29 5.03 -2.74
N GLN A 28 9.17 5.14 -1.75
CA GLN A 28 9.98 4.02 -1.29
C GLN A 28 9.09 2.94 -0.66
N TYR A 29 9.32 1.68 -1.05
CA TYR A 29 8.59 0.56 -0.48
C TYR A 29 9.43 -0.18 0.57
N ARG A 30 9.13 0.06 1.85
CA ARG A 30 9.90 -0.48 2.98
C ARG A 30 9.48 -1.88 3.41
N ARG A 31 8.32 -2.38 2.95
CA ARG A 31 7.76 -3.68 3.34
C ARG A 31 8.35 -4.87 2.60
N THR A 32 9.20 -4.66 1.61
CA THR A 32 10.01 -5.75 1.08
C THR A 32 11.19 -5.92 2.01
N ILE A 33 11.32 -7.10 2.62
CA ILE A 33 12.65 -7.61 2.97
C ILE A 33 13.41 -7.51 1.66
N ALA A 34 14.44 -6.65 1.59
CA ALA A 34 15.19 -6.37 0.39
C ALA A 34 15.33 -7.67 -0.39
N SER A 35 14.64 -7.79 -1.53
CA SER A 35 14.83 -8.90 -2.45
C SER A 35 16.34 -9.01 -2.56
N GLY A 36 16.93 -10.16 -2.19
CA GLY A 36 18.35 -10.32 -1.83
C GLY A 36 19.38 -9.90 -2.91
N ASN A 37 18.91 -9.24 -3.96
CA ASN A 37 19.57 -8.68 -5.12
C ASN A 37 19.95 -7.20 -4.94
N GLY A 38 19.68 -6.57 -3.80
CA GLY A 38 20.09 -5.18 -3.51
C GLY A 38 19.34 -4.08 -4.26
N LYS A 39 18.21 -4.42 -4.91
CA LYS A 39 17.39 -3.46 -5.65
C LYS A 39 16.61 -2.53 -4.72
N ILE A 40 16.40 -1.29 -5.18
CA ILE A 40 15.56 -0.31 -4.51
C ILE A 40 14.09 -0.63 -4.81
N ALA A 41 13.36 -1.06 -3.78
CA ALA A 41 11.93 -1.31 -3.90
C ALA A 41 11.13 0.00 -3.89
N LEU A 42 10.28 0.19 -4.89
CA LEU A 42 9.38 1.34 -5.02
C LEU A 42 7.93 0.88 -5.09
N LEU A 43 7.04 1.65 -4.49
CA LEU A 43 5.60 1.47 -4.62
C LEU A 43 5.05 2.51 -5.58
N VAL A 44 4.20 2.08 -6.51
CA VAL A 44 3.44 2.95 -7.41
C VAL A 44 1.97 2.88 -7.10
N SER A 45 1.32 4.02 -6.95
CA SER A 45 -0.14 4.14 -6.77
C SER A 45 -0.76 4.84 -7.98
N ASP A 46 -1.79 4.25 -8.56
CA ASP A 46 -2.48 4.78 -9.74
C ASP A 46 -3.62 5.74 -9.39
N TYR A 47 -3.82 6.72 -10.27
CA TYR A 47 -4.84 7.75 -10.17
C TYR A 47 -5.44 8.06 -11.54
N ASP A 48 -6.76 8.14 -11.57
CA ASP A 48 -7.58 8.72 -12.64
C ASP A 48 -7.66 10.26 -12.52
N ASP A 49 -7.61 10.78 -11.30
CA ASP A 49 -7.64 12.21 -10.99
C ASP A 49 -6.22 12.76 -10.65
N PRO A 50 -5.67 13.67 -11.46
CA PRO A 50 -4.39 14.34 -11.18
C PRO A 50 -4.36 15.12 -9.85
N GLY A 51 -5.50 15.64 -9.40
CA GLY A 51 -5.66 16.30 -8.09
C GLY A 51 -5.42 15.33 -6.94
N LEU A 52 -5.97 14.12 -7.01
CA LEU A 52 -5.72 13.06 -6.02
C LEU A 52 -4.26 12.61 -6.03
N ALA A 53 -3.66 12.47 -7.21
CA ALA A 53 -2.22 12.18 -7.34
C ALA A 53 -1.37 13.26 -6.66
N ARG A 54 -1.75 14.54 -6.82
CA ARG A 54 -1.03 15.66 -6.18
C ARG A 54 -1.18 15.68 -4.67
N ILE A 55 -2.36 15.33 -4.15
CA ILE A 55 -2.60 15.20 -2.70
C ILE A 55 -1.73 14.08 -2.14
N HIS A 56 -1.70 12.91 -2.79
CA HIS A 56 -0.83 11.81 -2.39
C HIS A 56 0.63 12.24 -2.42
N TYR A 57 1.13 12.79 -3.53
CA TYR A 57 2.50 13.26 -3.64
C TYR A 57 2.90 14.22 -2.51
N LYS A 58 2.03 15.16 -2.14
CA LYS A 58 2.27 16.06 -1.00
C LYS A 58 2.37 15.31 0.32
N ALA A 59 1.57 14.27 0.54
CA ALA A 59 1.64 13.45 1.75
C ALA A 59 2.97 12.68 1.86
N VAL A 60 3.65 12.44 0.75
CA VAL A 60 4.88 11.63 0.68
C VAL A 60 6.09 12.43 0.20
N MET A 61 6.00 13.75 0.12
CA MET A 61 7.02 14.62 -0.50
C MET A 61 8.39 14.59 0.20
N GLY A 62 8.45 14.09 1.45
CA GLY A 62 9.70 13.87 2.17
C GLY A 62 10.44 12.59 1.77
N ASP A 63 9.81 11.72 0.98
CA ASP A 63 10.43 10.52 0.42
C ASP A 63 11.32 10.89 -0.77
N ARG A 64 12.57 10.41 -0.76
CA ARG A 64 13.57 10.67 -1.82
C ARG A 64 13.10 10.21 -3.21
N TYR A 65 12.24 9.20 -3.27
CA TYR A 65 11.71 8.62 -4.50
C TYR A 65 10.27 9.05 -4.79
N ALA A 66 9.74 10.05 -4.07
CA ALA A 66 8.45 10.63 -4.37
C ALA A 66 8.47 11.35 -5.72
N ALA A 67 7.61 10.94 -6.64
CA ALA A 67 7.40 11.61 -7.91
C ALA A 67 5.97 11.38 -8.42
N ILE A 68 5.46 12.33 -9.21
CA ILE A 68 4.25 12.14 -10.02
C ILE A 68 4.71 11.75 -11.43
N VAL A 69 4.22 10.61 -11.91
CA VAL A 69 4.53 10.08 -13.23
C VAL A 69 3.27 10.09 -14.09
N HIS A 70 3.35 10.75 -15.24
CA HIS A 70 2.25 10.89 -16.20
C HIS A 70 2.45 9.88 -17.34
N LEU A 71 1.75 8.75 -17.32
CA LEU A 71 1.90 7.65 -18.27
C LEU A 71 1.48 8.02 -19.70
N ASP A 72 0.67 9.06 -19.87
CA ASP A 72 0.29 9.64 -21.16
C ASP A 72 1.44 10.43 -21.81
N ARG A 73 2.50 10.74 -21.06
CA ARG A 73 3.72 11.37 -21.58
C ARG A 73 4.74 10.29 -21.92
N PRO A 74 5.19 10.18 -23.18
CA PRO A 74 6.13 9.13 -23.61
C PRO A 74 7.37 9.02 -22.73
N ALA A 75 8.03 10.15 -22.42
CA ALA A 75 9.23 10.17 -21.59
C ALA A 75 9.04 9.59 -20.18
N HIS A 76 7.87 9.79 -19.57
CA HIS A 76 7.55 9.26 -18.25
C HIS A 76 7.24 7.76 -18.32
N ALA A 77 6.47 7.34 -19.32
CA ALA A 77 6.18 5.93 -19.55
C ALA A 77 7.45 5.13 -19.86
N ASP A 78 8.34 5.67 -20.69
CA ASP A 78 9.64 5.08 -21.01
C ASP A 78 10.52 4.94 -19.78
N LYS A 79 10.51 5.93 -18.87
CA LYS A 79 11.26 5.82 -17.62
C LYS A 79 10.73 4.68 -16.74
N ILE A 80 9.42 4.47 -16.67
CA ILE A 80 8.85 3.32 -15.94
C ILE A 80 9.25 2.01 -16.62
N ARG A 81 9.28 1.94 -17.95
CA ARG A 81 9.75 0.73 -18.68
C ARG A 81 11.22 0.43 -18.36
N GLU A 82 12.09 1.43 -18.42
CA GLU A 82 13.50 1.32 -18.05
C GLU A 82 13.67 0.84 -16.60
N MET A 83 12.82 1.30 -15.68
CA MET A 83 12.84 0.86 -14.27
C MET A 83 12.35 -0.58 -14.07
N LEU A 84 11.65 -1.15 -15.04
CA LEU A 84 11.14 -2.53 -15.01
C LEU A 84 12.09 -3.53 -15.69
N GLU A 85 13.15 -3.06 -16.34
CA GLU A 85 14.12 -3.94 -16.98
C GLU A 85 14.83 -4.85 -15.95
N PRO A 86 15.20 -6.08 -16.32
CA PRO A 86 15.81 -7.03 -15.39
C PRO A 86 17.11 -6.54 -14.74
N ASP A 87 17.90 -5.74 -15.44
CA ASP A 87 19.17 -5.14 -15.00
C ASP A 87 18.98 -3.81 -14.25
N SER A 88 17.76 -3.31 -14.18
CA SER A 88 17.45 -2.07 -13.46
C SER A 88 17.76 -2.19 -11.96
N ALA A 89 18.22 -1.09 -11.37
CA ALA A 89 18.45 -0.98 -9.93
C ALA A 89 17.16 -0.97 -9.09
N TYR A 90 15.99 -0.96 -9.75
CA TYR A 90 14.69 -0.81 -9.10
C TYR A 90 13.85 -2.09 -9.16
N GLU A 91 12.95 -2.23 -8.18
CA GLU A 91 11.87 -3.21 -8.20
C GLU A 91 10.55 -2.51 -7.86
N LEU A 92 9.61 -2.51 -8.81
CA LEU A 92 8.37 -1.76 -8.67
C LEU A 92 7.22 -2.67 -8.20
N TYR A 93 6.44 -2.16 -7.26
CA TYR A 93 5.24 -2.78 -6.74
C TYR A 93 4.05 -1.87 -7.00
N TRP A 94 2.93 -2.45 -7.40
CA TRP A 94 1.69 -1.75 -7.58
C TRP A 94 0.90 -1.77 -6.27
N ALA A 95 0.46 -0.60 -5.79
CA ALA A 95 -0.42 -0.42 -4.64
C ALA A 95 -1.85 -0.93 -4.92
N ILE A 96 -1.96 -2.19 -5.34
CA ILE A 96 -3.18 -2.96 -5.44
C ILE A 96 -2.97 -4.30 -4.75
N VAL A 97 -4.06 -4.88 -4.26
CA VAL A 97 -4.06 -6.19 -3.62
C VAL A 97 -4.84 -7.15 -4.49
N LYS A 98 -4.32 -8.39 -4.66
CA LYS A 98 -4.97 -9.44 -5.47
C LYS A 98 -6.44 -9.64 -5.09
N SER A 99 -6.70 -9.69 -3.80
CA SER A 99 -8.03 -9.86 -3.24
C SER A 99 -8.08 -9.21 -1.87
N LYS A 100 -8.93 -8.20 -1.73
CA LYS A 100 -9.20 -7.55 -0.45
C LYS A 100 -9.69 -8.56 0.59
N LYS A 101 -10.60 -9.47 0.19
CA LYS A 101 -11.15 -10.50 1.07
C LYS A 101 -10.06 -11.44 1.60
N GLN A 102 -9.20 -11.96 0.72
CA GLN A 102 -8.11 -12.84 1.14
C GLN A 102 -7.10 -12.13 2.04
N LEU A 103 -6.84 -10.84 1.78
CA LEU A 103 -5.98 -10.03 2.63
C LEU A 103 -6.60 -9.82 4.02
N GLU A 104 -7.89 -9.48 4.08
CA GLU A 104 -8.65 -9.36 5.33
C GLU A 104 -8.65 -10.67 6.11
N GLU A 105 -8.86 -11.82 5.45
CA GLU A 105 -8.79 -13.14 6.08
C GLU A 105 -7.41 -13.43 6.67
N LYS A 106 -6.33 -13.14 5.93
CA LYS A 106 -4.94 -13.32 6.41
C LYS A 106 -4.61 -12.42 7.59
N ILE A 107 -5.03 -11.15 7.55
CA ILE A 107 -4.84 -10.22 8.66
C ILE A 107 -5.64 -10.68 9.87
N ASN A 108 -6.88 -11.12 9.66
CA ASN A 108 -7.73 -11.64 10.73
C ASN A 108 -7.15 -12.87 11.40
N SER A 109 -6.58 -13.80 10.64
CA SER A 109 -5.98 -15.01 11.24
C SER A 109 -4.63 -14.72 11.88
N GLY A 110 -3.80 -13.87 11.26
CA GLY A 110 -2.40 -13.69 11.66
C GLY A 110 -2.16 -12.60 12.71
N TYR A 111 -3.06 -11.61 12.81
CA TYR A 111 -2.83 -10.40 13.62
C TYR A 111 -3.94 -10.16 14.65
N LYS A 112 -4.81 -11.15 14.90
CA LYS A 112 -5.95 -11.02 15.82
C LYS A 112 -5.53 -10.57 17.21
N ASP A 113 -4.49 -11.20 17.76
CA ASP A 113 -4.07 -10.95 19.13
C ASP A 113 -3.37 -9.58 19.24
N ARG A 114 -2.54 -9.23 18.26
CA ARG A 114 -1.93 -7.89 18.16
C ARG A 114 -2.97 -6.79 18.01
N MET A 115 -4.01 -7.00 17.20
CA MET A 115 -5.11 -6.04 17.10
C MET A 115 -5.84 -5.87 18.44
N ARG A 116 -6.05 -6.95 19.21
CA ARG A 116 -6.67 -6.86 20.54
C ARG A 116 -5.78 -6.13 21.54
N GLU A 117 -4.48 -6.41 21.50
CA GLU A 117 -3.49 -5.73 22.32
C GLU A 117 -3.46 -4.24 22.01
N TYR A 118 -3.34 -3.87 20.73
CA TYR A 118 -3.41 -2.49 20.27
C TYR A 118 -4.69 -1.78 20.75
N ILE A 119 -5.86 -2.41 20.62
CA ILE A 119 -7.13 -1.84 21.13
C ILE A 119 -7.06 -1.63 22.65
N THR A 120 -6.52 -2.59 23.39
CA THR A 120 -6.45 -2.53 24.86
C THR A 120 -5.51 -1.41 25.34
N GLN A 121 -4.41 -1.20 24.62
CA GLN A 121 -3.41 -0.19 24.97
C GLN A 121 -3.83 1.22 24.50
N ASN A 122 -4.48 1.34 23.35
CA ASN A 122 -4.74 2.62 22.69
C ASN A 122 -6.21 3.09 22.81
N THR A 123 -7.08 2.32 23.47
CA THR A 123 -8.50 2.68 23.62
C THR A 123 -9.06 2.31 25.00
N ASN A 124 -10.19 2.93 25.36
CA ASN A 124 -10.97 2.55 26.53
C ASN A 124 -12.08 1.52 26.21
N TRP A 125 -11.93 0.75 25.14
CA TRP A 125 -12.97 -0.21 24.72
C TRP A 125 -13.03 -1.38 25.68
N ARG A 126 -14.21 -1.62 26.26
CA ARG A 126 -14.48 -2.85 26.99
C ARG A 126 -14.84 -3.95 25.99
N MET A 127 -13.84 -4.72 25.58
CA MET A 127 -14.06 -5.90 24.73
C MET A 127 -14.25 -7.14 25.60
N ASP A 128 -15.35 -7.87 25.40
CA ASP A 128 -15.48 -9.20 25.99
C ASP A 128 -14.36 -10.12 25.49
N ARG A 129 -13.88 -11.05 26.32
CA ARG A 129 -12.84 -12.03 25.93
C ARG A 129 -13.19 -12.80 24.65
N ASN A 130 -14.50 -13.01 24.41
CA ASN A 130 -15.03 -13.71 23.24
C ASN A 130 -15.45 -12.77 22.09
N ALA A 131 -15.29 -11.45 22.23
CA ALA A 131 -15.63 -10.52 21.17
C ALA A 131 -14.78 -10.77 19.92
N SER A 132 -15.47 -10.94 18.79
CA SER A 132 -14.86 -11.03 17.46
C SER A 132 -14.54 -9.62 16.97
N VAL A 133 -13.25 -9.31 16.83
CA VAL A 133 -12.80 -8.11 16.11
C VAL A 133 -12.88 -8.43 14.62
N ARG A 134 -13.66 -7.67 13.87
CA ARG A 134 -13.78 -7.77 12.41
C ARG A 134 -13.20 -6.51 11.76
N PRO A 135 -11.88 -6.43 11.59
CA PRO A 135 -11.26 -5.33 10.87
C PRO A 135 -11.64 -5.36 9.38
N SER A 136 -11.57 -4.17 8.80
CA SER A 136 -11.58 -4.00 7.35
C SER A 136 -10.28 -3.34 6.91
N VAL A 137 -9.86 -3.61 5.69
CA VAL A 137 -8.62 -3.07 5.14
C VAL A 137 -8.91 -1.87 4.27
N GLN A 138 -8.16 -0.79 4.48
CA GLN A 138 -8.21 0.43 3.70
C GLN A 138 -6.81 0.81 3.23
N MET A 139 -6.67 1.15 1.96
CA MET A 139 -5.41 1.63 1.41
C MET A 139 -5.51 3.12 1.13
N ILE A 140 -4.59 3.90 1.69
CA ILE A 140 -4.53 5.35 1.52
C ILE A 140 -3.08 5.71 1.30
N PHE A 141 -2.78 6.40 0.19
CA PHE A 141 -1.44 6.89 -0.15
C PHE A 141 -0.37 5.78 -0.09
N GLY A 142 -0.70 4.61 -0.66
CA GLY A 142 0.20 3.45 -0.67
C GLY A 142 0.45 2.82 0.71
N GLU A 143 -0.19 3.30 1.77
CA GLU A 143 -0.15 2.71 3.10
C GLU A 143 -1.39 1.85 3.34
N LEU A 144 -1.18 0.70 3.99
CA LEU A 144 -2.25 -0.19 4.41
C LEU A 144 -2.69 0.15 5.83
N PHE A 145 -3.97 0.44 6.00
CA PHE A 145 -4.60 0.70 7.28
C PHE A 145 -5.59 -0.40 7.64
N ILE A 146 -5.56 -0.79 8.90
CA ILE A 146 -6.53 -1.68 9.50
C ILE A 146 -7.55 -0.81 10.21
N VAL A 147 -8.80 -0.89 9.76
CA VAL A 147 -9.92 -0.15 10.33
C VAL A 147 -10.73 -1.10 11.18
N ILE A 148 -10.72 -0.85 12.48
CA ILE A 148 -11.41 -1.64 13.50
C ILE A 148 -12.61 -0.84 13.98
N LYS A 149 -13.79 -1.47 14.03
CA LYS A 149 -15.03 -0.83 14.48
C LYS A 149 -15.60 -1.56 15.70
N HIS A 150 -16.05 -0.79 16.69
CA HIS A 150 -16.76 -1.31 17.86
C HIS A 150 -17.87 -0.32 18.27
N GLY A 151 -19.13 -0.73 18.12
CA GLY A 151 -20.27 0.18 18.28
C GLY A 151 -20.16 1.41 17.37
N LYS A 152 -20.14 2.60 17.95
CA LYS A 152 -19.95 3.88 17.24
C LYS A 152 -18.48 4.32 17.12
N GLN A 153 -17.55 3.58 17.72
CA GLN A 153 -16.14 3.94 17.77
C GLN A 153 -15.39 3.26 16.62
N VAL A 154 -14.44 3.99 16.04
CA VAL A 154 -13.59 3.53 14.94
C VAL A 154 -12.15 3.83 15.29
N VAL A 155 -11.31 2.80 15.22
CA VAL A 155 -9.86 2.92 15.30
C VAL A 155 -9.28 2.59 13.94
N ARG A 156 -8.31 3.38 13.52
CA ARG A 156 -7.57 3.16 12.30
C ARG A 156 -6.09 3.13 12.65
N VAL A 157 -5.46 1.99 12.42
CA VAL A 157 -4.05 1.74 12.72
C VAL A 157 -3.30 1.42 11.44
N LYS A 158 -2.06 1.92 11.29
CA LYS A 158 -1.20 1.51 10.17
C LYS A 158 -0.85 0.05 10.37
N PHE A 159 -0.95 -0.76 9.32
CA PHE A 159 -0.66 -2.18 9.44
C PHE A 159 0.80 -2.46 9.86
N GLU A 160 1.71 -1.52 9.61
CA GLU A 160 3.12 -1.63 10.06
C GLU A 160 3.26 -1.52 11.59
N GLU A 161 2.41 -0.72 12.25
CA GLU A 161 2.41 -0.61 13.72
C GLU A 161 2.04 -1.96 14.35
N LEU A 162 1.10 -2.70 13.75
CA LEU A 162 0.74 -4.06 14.18
C LEU A 162 1.79 -5.12 13.82
N GLU A 163 2.79 -4.80 13.01
CA GLU A 163 3.87 -5.72 12.66
C GLU A 163 5.04 -5.67 13.65
N ASN A 164 5.27 -4.50 14.26
CA ASN A 164 6.43 -4.18 15.10
C ASN A 164 6.18 -4.32 16.63
N GLU A 165 4.96 -4.68 17.04
CA GLU A 165 4.63 -5.16 18.40
C GLU A 165 4.91 -6.66 18.55
#